data_AF-A0A7V6LTB1-F1
#
_entry.id   AF-A0A7V6LTB1-F1
#
_cell.length_a   1.000
_cell.length_b   1.000
_cell.length_c   1.000
_cell.angle_alpha   90.00
_cell.angle_beta   90.00
_cell.angle_gamma   90.00
#
_symmetry.space_group_name_H-M   'P 1'
#
loop_
_entity.id
_entity.type
_entity.pdbx_description
1 polymer ?
#
loop_
_entity_poly.entity_id
_entity_poly.type
_entity_poly.pdbx_seq_one_letter_code
_entity_poly.pdbx_strand_id
1 'polypeptide(L)' 'MRNGPIRETTRERHDEIFEYYKEIINGYGPLVKGLSKEFLYEEVANKFHYSVDKVRRIISRKLKNDRGRAKQY' A
#
# COMPACT_ATOMS: atom_id res chain seq x y z
N MET A 1 -4.56 -27.70 -21.30
CA MET A 1 -5.54 -26.61 -21.06
C MET A 1 -5.12 -25.85 -19.80
N ARG A 2 -4.57 -24.62 -19.95
CA ARG A 2 -4.08 -23.79 -18.84
C ARG A 2 -5.24 -23.01 -18.22
N ASN A 3 -5.79 -23.52 -17.13
CA ASN A 3 -6.63 -22.78 -16.17
C ASN A 3 -5.77 -22.62 -14.90
N GLY A 4 -5.36 -21.47 -14.35
CA GLY A 4 -5.39 -20.05 -14.66
C GLY A 4 -4.95 -19.31 -13.38
N PRO A 5 -3.81 -18.58 -13.32
CA PRO A 5 -3.37 -17.91 -12.10
C PRO A 5 -3.58 -16.38 -12.21
N ILE A 6 -4.82 -15.92 -12.18
CA ILE A 6 -5.10 -14.45 -12.23
C ILE A 6 -5.35 -13.89 -10.81
N ARG A 7 -5.70 -14.72 -9.84
CA ARG A 7 -6.04 -14.27 -8.48
C ARG A 7 -4.83 -14.09 -7.55
N GLU A 8 -3.73 -14.80 -7.77
CA GLU A 8 -2.50 -14.65 -6.97
C GLU A 8 -1.84 -13.29 -7.23
N THR A 9 -1.71 -12.90 -8.51
CA THR A 9 -1.01 -11.66 -8.92
C THR A 9 -1.62 -10.36 -8.39
N THR A 10 -2.93 -10.31 -8.11
CA THR A 10 -3.58 -9.08 -7.62
C THR A 10 -3.33 -8.88 -6.13
N ARG A 11 -3.32 -9.96 -5.35
CA ARG A 11 -3.10 -9.87 -3.90
C ARG A 11 -1.63 -9.60 -3.60
N GLU A 12 -0.74 -10.27 -4.32
CA GLU A 12 0.71 -10.02 -4.25
C GLU A 12 1.03 -8.56 -4.58
N ARG A 13 0.46 -8.01 -5.66
CA ARG A 13 0.61 -6.57 -5.99
C ARG A 13 0.08 -5.63 -4.93
N HIS A 14 -1.01 -5.97 -4.25
CA HIS A 14 -1.53 -5.15 -3.16
C HIS A 14 -0.62 -5.18 -1.93
N ASP A 15 0.04 -6.30 -1.67
CA ASP A 15 1.07 -6.41 -0.63
C ASP A 15 2.32 -5.60 -1.04
N GLU A 16 2.80 -5.71 -2.27
CA GLU A 16 3.93 -4.90 -2.78
C GLU A 16 3.68 -3.39 -2.69
N ILE A 17 2.47 -2.94 -3.03
CA ILE A 17 2.05 -1.53 -2.88
C ILE A 17 2.13 -1.10 -1.42
N PHE A 18 1.73 -1.96 -0.49
CA PHE A 18 1.74 -1.64 0.93
C PHE A 18 3.15 -1.68 1.54
N GLU A 19 3.99 -2.64 1.13
CA GLU A 19 5.40 -2.68 1.51
C GLU A 19 6.13 -1.42 1.04
N TYR A 20 5.96 -1.04 -0.22
CA TYR A 20 6.59 0.17 -0.76
C TYR A 20 6.09 1.45 -0.06
N TYR A 21 4.81 1.52 0.29
CA TYR A 21 4.29 2.62 1.10
C TYR A 21 4.99 2.73 2.47
N LYS A 22 5.24 1.59 3.13
CA LYS A 22 6.00 1.56 4.39
C LYS A 22 7.46 1.94 4.17
N GLU A 23 8.09 1.47 3.10
CA GLU A 23 9.46 1.84 2.74
C GLU A 23 9.60 3.35 2.53
N ILE A 24 8.67 3.97 1.81
CA ILE A 24 8.62 5.44 1.66
C ILE A 24 8.55 6.09 3.05
N ILE A 25 7.58 5.72 3.87
CA ILE A 25 7.43 6.30 5.22
C ILE A 25 8.70 6.16 6.04
N ASN A 26 9.34 4.98 5.99
CA ASN A 26 10.55 4.69 6.74
C ASN A 26 11.76 5.45 6.17
N GLY A 27 11.89 5.54 4.85
CA GLY A 27 12.96 6.27 4.16
C GLY A 27 12.89 7.78 4.36
N TYR A 28 11.68 8.36 4.41
CA TYR A 28 11.49 9.76 4.80
C TYR A 28 11.63 9.97 6.32
N GLY A 29 11.50 8.91 7.12
CA GLY A 29 11.72 8.93 8.57
C GLY A 29 10.95 10.08 9.26
N PRO A 30 11.61 10.94 10.05
CA PRO A 30 10.92 12.03 10.76
C PRO A 30 10.32 13.09 9.83
N LEU A 31 10.83 13.23 8.58
CA LEU A 31 10.32 14.19 7.60
C LEU A 31 8.92 13.82 7.10
N VAL A 32 8.54 12.54 7.20
CA VAL A 32 7.20 12.07 6.81
C VAL A 32 6.07 12.79 7.57
N LYS A 33 6.35 13.31 8.78
CA LYS A 33 5.38 14.08 9.58
C LYS A 33 5.00 15.41 8.92
N GLY A 34 5.88 15.96 8.09
CA GLY A 34 5.63 17.17 7.31
C GLY A 34 5.06 16.89 5.91
N LEU A 35 5.08 15.63 5.46
CA LEU A 35 4.54 15.25 4.16
C LEU A 35 3.04 14.99 4.24
N SER A 36 2.33 15.47 3.23
CA SER A 36 0.92 15.17 3.07
C SER A 36 0.75 13.70 2.69
N LYS A 37 -0.25 13.02 3.25
CA LYS A 37 -0.57 11.63 2.92
C LYS A 37 -0.87 11.45 1.43
N GLU A 38 -1.41 12.49 0.80
CA GLU A 38 -1.67 12.52 -0.64
C GLU A 38 -0.39 12.35 -1.46
N PHE A 39 0.67 13.12 -1.14
CA PHE A 39 1.98 12.98 -1.75
C PHE A 39 2.53 11.54 -1.64
N LEU A 40 2.40 10.93 -0.47
CA LEU A 40 2.83 9.53 -0.26
C LEU A 40 2.03 8.55 -1.13
N TYR A 41 0.74 8.81 -1.36
CA TYR A 41 -0.07 7.98 -2.23
C TYR A 41 0.24 8.21 -3.71
N GLU A 42 0.59 9.44 -4.09
CA GLU A 42 1.04 9.79 -5.44
C GLU A 42 2.35 9.10 -5.80
N GLU A 43 3.33 9.07 -4.90
CA GLU A 43 4.62 8.38 -5.13
C GLU A 43 4.41 6.87 -5.36
N VAL A 44 3.56 6.24 -4.54
CA VAL A 44 3.21 4.83 -4.70
C VAL A 44 2.41 4.61 -5.99
N ALA A 45 1.47 5.49 -6.31
CA ALA A 45 0.67 5.44 -7.53
C ALA A 45 1.53 5.54 -8.79
N ASN A 46 2.53 6.44 -8.78
CA ASN A 46 3.46 6.65 -9.88
C ASN A 46 4.32 5.40 -10.12
N LYS A 47 4.88 4.79 -9.06
CA LYS A 47 5.71 3.59 -9.18
C LYS A 47 4.96 2.37 -9.72
N PHE A 48 3.72 2.15 -9.29
CA PHE A 48 2.95 0.97 -9.66
C PHE A 48 1.95 1.22 -10.80
N HIS A 49 1.96 2.42 -11.40
CA HIS A 49 1.04 2.85 -12.44
C HIS A 49 -0.45 2.64 -12.07
N TYR A 50 -0.79 2.94 -10.82
CA TYR A 50 -2.18 2.92 -10.34
C TYR A 50 -2.70 4.34 -10.15
N SER A 51 -4.04 4.48 -10.15
CA SER A 51 -4.65 5.73 -9.69
C SER A 51 -4.44 5.92 -8.19
N VAL A 52 -4.23 7.16 -7.76
CA VAL A 52 -4.07 7.55 -6.36
C VAL A 52 -5.24 7.04 -5.50
N ASP A 53 -6.49 7.14 -5.99
CA ASP A 53 -7.66 6.63 -5.27
C ASP A 53 -7.59 5.11 -5.00
N LYS A 54 -7.08 4.35 -5.97
CA LYS A 54 -6.93 2.90 -5.86
C LYS A 54 -5.85 2.54 -4.84
N VAL A 55 -4.71 3.21 -4.88
CA VAL A 55 -3.63 3.08 -3.89
C VAL A 55 -4.14 3.44 -2.49
N ARG A 56 -4.82 4.58 -2.34
CA ARG A 56 -5.44 5.01 -1.08
C ARG A 56 -6.38 3.95 -0.51
N ARG A 57 -7.23 3.33 -1.34
CA ARG A 57 -8.14 2.24 -0.92
C ARG A 57 -7.37 1.00 -0.46
N ILE A 58 -6.35 0.59 -1.20
CA ILE A 58 -5.52 -0.59 -0.86
C ILE A 58 -4.84 -0.37 0.50
N ILE A 59 -4.13 0.74 0.66
CA ILE A 59 -3.41 1.09 1.89
C ILE A 59 -4.40 1.24 3.06
N SER A 60 -5.51 1.93 2.87
CA SER A 60 -6.52 2.10 3.93
C SER A 60 -7.10 0.76 4.38
N ARG A 61 -7.34 -0.17 3.46
CA ARG A 61 -7.80 -1.53 3.81
C ARG A 61 -6.74 -2.32 4.56
N LYS A 62 -5.46 -2.22 4.15
CA LYS A 62 -4.35 -2.88 4.85
C LYS A 62 -4.15 -2.33 6.26
N LEU A 63 -4.10 -1.01 6.43
CA LEU A 63 -3.98 -0.36 7.75
C LEU A 63 -5.13 -0.71 8.70
N LYS A 64 -6.37 -0.82 8.20
CA LYS A 64 -7.52 -1.25 9.00
C LYS A 64 -7.39 -2.71 9.47
N ASN A 65 -6.95 -3.60 8.58
CA ASN A 65 -6.72 -5.00 8.93
C ASN A 65 -5.54 -5.18 9.91
N ASP A 66 -4.49 -4.37 9.75
CA ASP A 66 -3.30 -4.38 10.62
C ASP A 66 -3.64 -3.90 12.04
N ARG A 67 -4.39 -2.80 12.18
CA ARG A 67 -4.93 -2.34 13.46
C ARG A 67 -5.91 -3.33 14.12
N GLY A 68 -6.66 -4.08 13.31
CA GLY A 68 -7.54 -5.14 13.80
C GLY A 68 -6.77 -6.30 14.44
N ARG A 69 -5.58 -6.62 13.91
CA ARG A 69 -4.68 -7.65 14.47
C ARG A 69 -3.95 -7.18 15.72
N ALA A 70 -3.52 -5.92 15.76
CA ALA A 70 -2.82 -5.35 16.93
C ALA A 70 -3.70 -5.26 18.20
N LYS A 71 -5.04 -5.33 18.07
CA LYS A 71 -5.98 -5.20 19.19
C LYS A 71 -6.36 -6.53 19.86
N GLN A 72 -5.86 -7.66 19.35
CA GLN A 72 -6.15 -9.01 19.90
C GLN A 72 -5.02 -9.59 20.77
N TYR A 73 -3.99 -8.80 21.07
CA TYR A 73 -2.92 -9.16 22.01
C TYR A 73 -3.01 -8.32 23.28
#